data_AF-A0A7S2TR20-F1
#
_entry.id   AF-A0A7S2TR20-F1
#
_cell.length_a   1.000
_cell.length_b   1.000
_cell.length_c   1.000
_cell.angle_alpha   90.00
_cell.angle_beta   90.00
_cell.angle_gamma   90.00
#
_symmetry.space_group_name_H-M   'P 1'
#
loop_
_entity.id
_entity.type
_entity.pdbx_description
1 polymer ?
#
loop_
_entity_poly.entity_id
_entity_poly.type
_entity_poly.pdbx_seq_one_letter_code
_entity_poly.pdbx_strand_id
1 'polypeptide(L)'
;SFSTTYVGFPYLTCTKQAHFYWVVSHKDVQAYRWFVARLKEVQDCVVNMRKKNSETMSSKFFRFHIYVTSVKESKETKEGSHQSDADFWGVPSKESDIVTERAHFSKMDLYNALLYPKRDHHVLGDIHIWKGRPNWDDRFQEVSESNPKGPVGVMFCGNRHIGADLKDKCVKFSSVAQGRMFKLHKENF
;
A
#
# COMPACT_ATOMS: atom_id res chain seq x y z
N SER A 1 -7.39 5.78 -13.08
CA SER A 1 -6.85 6.90 -12.26
C SER A 1 -6.02 6.33 -11.15
N PHE A 2 -4.71 6.58 -11.16
CA PHE A 2 -3.80 6.23 -10.06
C PHE A 2 -4.17 7.08 -8.84
N SER A 3 -4.23 6.47 -7.66
CA SER A 3 -4.50 7.15 -6.40
C SER A 3 -3.57 6.55 -5.36
N THR A 4 -2.55 7.32 -5.01
CA THR A 4 -1.58 7.00 -3.98
C THR A 4 -1.83 7.94 -2.81
N THR A 5 -2.22 7.38 -1.67
CA THR A 5 -2.21 8.11 -0.40
C THR A 5 -1.02 7.60 0.40
N TYR A 6 -0.08 8.48 0.70
CA TYR A 6 1.09 8.20 1.52
C TYR A 6 0.94 8.93 2.85
N VAL A 7 0.88 8.23 3.97
CA VAL A 7 0.84 8.87 5.29
C VAL A 7 2.28 8.94 5.84
N GLY A 8 2.92 10.11 5.80
CA GLY A 8 4.28 10.30 6.33
C GLY A 8 4.76 11.76 6.37
N PHE A 9 5.78 12.05 7.20
CA PHE A 9 6.29 13.39 7.51
C PHE A 9 7.58 13.75 6.76
N PRO A 10 7.75 15.01 6.32
CA PRO A 10 9.04 15.50 5.83
C PRO A 10 9.94 16.14 6.91
N TYR A 11 9.46 16.46 8.12
CA TYR A 11 10.30 17.09 9.15
C TYR A 11 9.94 16.63 10.58
N LEU A 12 10.97 16.14 11.29
CA LEU A 12 11.04 15.64 12.68
C LEU A 12 10.55 14.21 12.97
N THR A 13 11.48 13.44 13.55
CA THR A 13 11.40 12.13 14.23
C THR A 13 10.81 10.93 13.46
N CYS A 14 11.72 10.08 12.95
CA CYS A 14 11.56 8.64 12.74
C CYS A 14 10.10 8.13 12.64
N THR A 15 9.53 8.17 11.43
CA THR A 15 8.19 7.65 11.14
C THR A 15 8.07 6.21 11.61
N LYS A 16 7.33 5.98 12.71
CA LYS A 16 7.13 4.64 13.28
C LYS A 16 6.09 3.84 12.50
N GLN A 17 5.15 4.52 11.87
CA GLN A 17 4.05 3.90 11.16
C GLN A 17 3.85 4.62 9.84
N ALA A 18 3.85 3.87 8.75
CA ALA A 18 3.51 4.40 7.45
C ALA A 18 2.49 3.47 6.77
N HIS A 19 1.38 4.06 6.35
CA HIS A 19 0.33 3.39 5.61
C HIS A 19 0.33 3.91 4.17
N PHE A 20 0.40 2.97 3.24
CA PHE A 20 0.34 3.25 1.81
C PHE A 20 -0.98 2.73 1.25
N TYR A 21 -1.77 3.60 0.63
CA TYR A 21 -3.04 3.21 0.02
C TYR A 21 -2.95 3.33 -1.50
N TRP A 22 -3.18 2.22 -2.20
CA TRP A 22 -3.28 2.18 -3.65
C TRP A 22 -4.68 1.79 -4.07
N VAL A 23 -5.42 2.71 -4.68
CA VAL A 23 -6.77 2.43 -5.20
C VAL A 23 -6.68 2.25 -6.72
N VAL A 24 -6.99 1.05 -7.20
CA VAL A 24 -6.85 0.66 -8.62
C VAL A 24 -8.14 0.05 -9.16
N SER A 25 -8.46 0.31 -10.43
CA SER A 25 -9.55 -0.40 -11.11
C SER A 25 -9.08 -1.77 -11.54
N HIS A 26 -9.91 -2.80 -11.37
CA HIS A 26 -9.59 -4.18 -11.73
C HIS A 26 -9.07 -4.32 -13.16
N LYS A 27 -9.69 -3.62 -14.12
CA LYS A 27 -9.26 -3.60 -15.53
C LYS A 27 -7.85 -3.03 -15.73
N ASP A 28 -7.39 -2.15 -14.84
CA ASP A 28 -6.10 -1.47 -14.95
C ASP A 28 -4.98 -2.26 -14.28
N VAL A 29 -5.28 -3.30 -13.48
CA VAL A 29 -4.27 -4.09 -12.73
C VAL A 29 -3.18 -4.63 -13.66
N GLN A 30 -3.56 -5.10 -14.86
CA GLN A 30 -2.60 -5.61 -15.85
C GLN A 30 -1.64 -4.52 -16.34
N ALA A 31 -2.10 -3.28 -16.52
CA ALA A 31 -1.25 -2.17 -16.95
C ALA A 31 -0.23 -1.77 -15.87
N TYR A 32 -0.52 -2.06 -14.60
CA TYR A 32 0.36 -1.77 -13.46
C TYR A 32 1.16 -2.99 -12.98
N ARG A 33 1.39 -4.01 -13.82
CA ARG A 33 2.21 -5.19 -13.50
C ARG A 33 3.60 -4.84 -12.97
N TRP A 34 4.24 -3.84 -13.55
CA TRP A 34 5.53 -3.33 -13.09
C TRP A 34 5.47 -2.86 -11.62
N PHE A 35 4.35 -2.26 -11.20
CA PHE A 35 4.17 -1.79 -9.84
C PHE A 35 3.94 -2.97 -8.88
N VAL A 36 3.25 -4.02 -9.33
CA VAL A 36 3.12 -5.29 -8.57
C VAL A 36 4.49 -5.93 -8.34
N ALA A 37 5.35 -5.98 -9.36
CA ALA A 37 6.73 -6.43 -9.20
C ALA A 37 7.50 -5.57 -8.18
N ARG A 38 7.33 -4.24 -8.24
CA ARG A 38 7.97 -3.30 -7.31
C ARG A 38 7.48 -3.46 -5.87
N LEU A 39 6.18 -3.69 -5.67
CA LEU A 39 5.62 -3.96 -4.34
C LEU A 39 6.23 -5.22 -3.72
N LYS A 40 6.44 -6.26 -4.53
CA LYS A 40 7.12 -7.47 -4.06
C LYS A 40 8.57 -7.19 -3.66
N GLU A 41 9.31 -6.45 -4.47
CA GLU A 41 10.69 -6.06 -4.16
C GLU A 41 10.77 -5.26 -2.86
N VAL A 42 9.87 -4.30 -2.67
CA VAL A 42 9.82 -3.52 -1.42
C VAL A 42 9.49 -4.42 -0.23
N GLN A 43 8.55 -5.37 -0.37
CA GLN A 43 8.24 -6.32 0.69
C GLN A 43 9.44 -7.19 1.05
N ASP A 44 10.19 -7.67 0.07
CA ASP A 44 11.40 -8.45 0.29
C ASP A 44 12.47 -7.62 1.02
N CYS A 45 12.66 -6.37 0.63
CA CYS A 45 13.52 -5.42 1.34
C CYS A 45 13.06 -5.23 2.79
N VAL A 46 11.76 -5.08 3.06
CA VAL A 46 11.22 -4.94 4.42
C VAL A 46 11.48 -6.17 5.27
N VAL A 47 11.26 -7.38 4.74
CA VAL A 47 11.55 -8.64 5.44
C VAL A 47 13.04 -8.76 5.77
N ASN A 48 13.90 -8.47 4.79
CA ASN A 48 15.35 -8.46 4.98
C ASN A 48 15.80 -7.45 6.04
N MET A 49 15.25 -6.23 6.01
CA MET A 49 15.53 -5.19 7.01
C MET A 49 15.09 -5.59 8.41
N ARG A 50 13.92 -6.23 8.57
CA ARG A 50 13.44 -6.73 9.86
C ARG A 50 14.32 -7.83 10.44
N LYS A 51 14.87 -8.71 9.60
CA LYS A 51 15.79 -9.76 10.07
C LYS A 51 17.15 -9.19 10.46
N LYS A 52 17.70 -8.27 9.65
CA LYS A 52 19.02 -7.67 9.89
C LYS A 52 19.03 -6.65 11.04
N ASN A 53 17.93 -5.91 11.24
CA ASN A 53 17.81 -4.83 12.23
C ASN A 53 16.59 -5.02 13.14
N SER A 54 16.42 -6.22 13.71
CA SER A 54 15.22 -6.63 14.46
C SER A 54 14.84 -5.69 15.61
N GLU A 55 15.83 -5.25 16.40
CA GLU A 55 15.61 -4.36 17.54
C GLU A 55 15.03 -3.01 17.11
N THR A 56 15.60 -2.40 16.06
CA THR A 56 15.17 -1.08 15.56
C THR A 56 13.85 -1.14 14.79
N MET A 57 13.57 -2.27 14.12
CA MET A 57 12.37 -2.46 13.30
C MET A 57 11.17 -3.01 14.09
N SER A 58 11.37 -3.53 15.29
CA SER A 58 10.29 -4.05 16.15
C SER A 58 9.16 -3.03 16.41
N SER A 59 9.53 -1.75 16.52
CA SER A 59 8.60 -0.65 16.79
C SER A 59 8.11 0.08 15.53
N LYS A 60 8.55 -0.37 14.34
CA LYS A 60 8.22 0.28 13.06
C LYS A 60 7.48 -0.67 12.13
N PHE A 61 6.38 -0.20 11.54
CA PHE A 61 5.74 -0.95 10.48
C PHE A 61 5.41 -0.09 9.28
N PHE A 62 5.45 -0.73 8.12
CA PHE A 62 5.07 -0.17 6.85
C PHE A 62 4.05 -1.11 6.23
N ARG A 63 2.82 -0.62 6.02
CA ARG A 63 1.70 -1.44 5.57
C ARG A 63 1.13 -0.91 4.26
N PHE A 64 0.94 -1.80 3.31
CA PHE A 64 0.30 -1.50 2.04
C PHE A 64 -1.16 -1.94 2.08
N HIS A 65 -2.06 -1.05 1.69
CA HIS A 65 -3.47 -1.34 1.49
C HIS A 65 -3.82 -1.09 0.02
N ILE A 66 -4.07 -2.17 -0.71
CA ILE A 66 -4.42 -2.12 -2.13
C ILE A 66 -5.90 -2.38 -2.26
N TYR A 67 -6.64 -1.43 -2.82
CA TYR A 67 -8.08 -1.50 -3.06
C TYR A 67 -8.34 -1.76 -4.53
N VAL A 68 -8.79 -2.97 -4.85
CA VAL A 68 -9.15 -3.37 -6.22
C VAL A 68 -10.64 -3.15 -6.43
N THR A 69 -10.95 -2.25 -7.35
CA THR A 69 -12.29 -1.70 -7.51
C THR A 69 -12.93 -2.14 -8.82
N SER A 70 -14.25 -2.17 -8.88
CA SER A 70 -14.99 -2.62 -10.07
C SER A 70 -14.61 -4.04 -10.51
N VAL A 71 -14.29 -4.92 -9.54
CA VAL A 71 -14.03 -6.34 -9.79
C VAL A 71 -15.31 -6.96 -10.34
N LYS A 72 -15.26 -7.46 -11.57
CA LYS A 72 -16.34 -8.26 -12.12
C LYS A 72 -16.22 -9.66 -11.54
N GLU A 73 -17.35 -10.28 -11.20
CA GLU A 73 -17.37 -11.69 -10.85
C GLU A 73 -17.07 -12.50 -12.12
N SER A 74 -15.82 -12.88 -12.33
CA SER A 74 -15.40 -13.70 -13.46
C SER A 74 -15.09 -15.12 -13.01
N LYS A 75 -15.64 -16.08 -13.77
CA LYS A 75 -15.43 -17.52 -13.63
C LYS A 75 -13.96 -17.88 -13.89
N GLU A 76 -13.33 -18.49 -12.88
CA GLU A 76 -12.10 -19.29 -12.87
C GLU A 76 -10.81 -18.73 -13.49
N THR A 77 -9.72 -19.05 -12.80
CA THR A 77 -8.33 -18.75 -13.16
C THR A 77 -8.02 -19.31 -14.55
N LYS A 78 -7.74 -18.45 -15.54
CA LYS A 78 -7.03 -18.91 -16.73
C LYS A 78 -5.55 -19.03 -16.36
N GLU A 79 -5.07 -20.27 -16.22
CA GLU A 79 -3.64 -20.57 -16.16
C GLU A 79 -2.98 -20.00 -17.43
N GLY A 80 -2.14 -18.99 -17.24
CA GLY A 80 -1.43 -18.33 -18.33
C GLY A 80 -0.21 -19.14 -18.76
N SER A 81 -0.06 -19.30 -20.08
CA SER A 81 1.07 -19.91 -20.79
C SER A 81 2.44 -19.40 -20.34
N HIS A 82 3.46 -20.27 -20.41
CA HIS A 82 4.89 -19.99 -20.22
C HIS A 82 5.36 -18.77 -21.04
N GLN A 83 5.34 -17.58 -20.42
CA GLN A 83 6.16 -16.43 -20.82
C GLN A 83 7.35 -16.33 -19.87
N SER A 84 8.50 -15.88 -20.35
CA SER A 84 9.67 -15.68 -19.50
C SER A 84 9.36 -14.60 -18.45
N ASP A 85 9.90 -14.74 -17.24
CA ASP A 85 9.66 -13.79 -16.14
C ASP A 85 10.07 -12.36 -16.51
N ALA A 86 11.09 -12.19 -17.37
CA ALA A 86 11.54 -10.89 -17.83
C ALA A 86 10.53 -10.22 -18.78
N ASP A 87 9.95 -10.99 -19.69
CA ASP A 87 8.89 -10.49 -20.59
C ASP A 87 7.62 -10.15 -19.79
N PHE A 88 7.38 -10.90 -18.72
CA PHE A 88 6.17 -10.73 -17.93
C PHE A 88 6.27 -9.58 -16.90
N TRP A 89 7.38 -9.47 -16.18
CA TRP A 89 7.54 -8.49 -15.09
C TRP A 89 8.35 -7.25 -15.47
N GLY A 90 9.03 -7.28 -16.62
CA GLY A 90 10.07 -6.32 -16.98
C GLY A 90 11.44 -6.75 -16.43
N VAL A 91 12.48 -6.05 -16.87
CA VAL A 91 13.86 -6.32 -16.45
C VAL A 91 14.03 -5.98 -14.96
N PRO A 92 14.50 -6.90 -14.11
CA PRO A 92 14.75 -6.63 -12.70
C PRO A 92 15.75 -5.50 -12.49
N SER A 93 15.56 -4.69 -11.44
CA SER A 93 16.62 -3.75 -11.00
C SER A 93 17.82 -4.53 -10.47
N LYS A 94 19.05 -4.11 -10.81
CA LYS A 94 20.31 -4.70 -10.31
C LYS A 94 20.47 -4.65 -8.79
N GLU A 95 19.64 -3.88 -8.08
CA GLU A 95 19.64 -3.78 -6.61
C GLU A 95 19.12 -5.03 -5.87
N SER A 96 18.52 -6.00 -6.56
CA SER A 96 17.94 -7.20 -5.93
C SER A 96 18.94 -8.17 -5.29
N ASP A 97 20.24 -8.00 -5.54
CA ASP A 97 21.28 -8.97 -5.18
C ASP A 97 21.76 -8.85 -3.72
N ILE A 98 21.24 -7.88 -2.95
CA ILE A 98 21.59 -7.64 -1.53
C ILE A 98 20.55 -8.27 -0.56
N VAL A 99 19.48 -8.84 -1.11
CA VAL A 99 18.35 -9.40 -0.36
C VAL A 99 18.55 -10.90 -0.13
N THR A 100 18.97 -11.26 1.09
CA THR A 100 19.17 -12.65 1.51
C THR A 100 17.88 -13.31 1.98
N GLU A 101 16.88 -12.52 2.38
CA GLU A 101 15.62 -12.99 2.97
C GLU A 101 14.45 -12.38 2.23
N ARG A 102 13.47 -13.21 1.90
CA ARG A 102 12.35 -12.82 1.04
C ARG A 102 11.03 -13.19 1.69
N ALA A 103 9.98 -12.44 1.36
CA ALA A 103 8.62 -12.77 1.77
C ALA A 103 8.17 -14.09 1.14
N HIS A 104 7.36 -14.85 1.89
CA HIS A 104 6.91 -16.20 1.55
C HIS A 104 5.74 -16.20 0.55
N PHE A 105 5.88 -15.44 -0.53
CA PHE A 105 4.97 -15.44 -1.68
C PHE A 105 5.74 -15.00 -2.93
N SER A 106 5.25 -15.33 -4.12
CA SER A 106 5.86 -14.92 -5.39
C SER A 106 5.24 -13.63 -5.93
N LYS A 107 5.88 -13.00 -6.94
CA LYS A 107 5.26 -11.89 -7.69
C LYS A 107 3.92 -12.33 -8.28
N MET A 108 3.84 -13.57 -8.74
CA MET A 108 2.64 -14.15 -9.35
C MET A 108 1.52 -14.37 -8.34
N ASP A 109 1.82 -14.78 -7.10
CA ASP A 109 0.82 -14.90 -6.04
C ASP A 109 0.16 -13.55 -5.74
N LEU A 110 0.98 -12.50 -5.61
CA LEU A 110 0.49 -11.13 -5.41
C LEU A 110 -0.37 -10.66 -6.59
N TYR A 111 0.07 -10.90 -7.82
CA TYR A 111 -0.67 -10.51 -9.01
C TYR A 111 -1.99 -11.26 -9.16
N ASN A 112 -1.99 -12.56 -8.90
CA ASN A 112 -3.21 -13.38 -8.90
C ASN A 112 -4.18 -12.93 -7.81
N ALA A 113 -3.69 -12.54 -6.63
CA ALA A 113 -4.54 -11.99 -5.58
C ALA A 113 -5.22 -10.67 -5.97
N LEU A 114 -4.58 -9.86 -6.84
CA LEU A 114 -5.16 -8.63 -7.38
C LEU A 114 -6.12 -8.89 -8.55
N LEU A 115 -5.80 -9.81 -9.45
CA LEU A 115 -6.63 -10.15 -10.60
C LEU A 115 -7.84 -11.00 -10.24
N TYR A 116 -7.70 -11.91 -9.29
CA TYR A 116 -8.73 -12.88 -8.92
C TYR A 116 -8.93 -12.87 -7.40
N PRO A 117 -9.39 -11.74 -6.83
CA PRO A 117 -9.59 -11.66 -5.38
C PRO A 117 -10.71 -12.62 -4.96
N LYS A 118 -10.32 -13.74 -4.36
CA LYS A 118 -11.25 -14.81 -3.90
C LYS A 118 -12.06 -14.40 -2.67
N ARG A 119 -11.60 -13.39 -1.93
CA ARG A 119 -12.16 -12.92 -0.65
C ARG A 119 -12.20 -11.39 -0.68
N ASP A 120 -13.02 -10.79 0.18
CA ASP A 120 -13.07 -9.33 0.31
C ASP A 120 -11.78 -8.74 0.87
N HIS A 121 -11.06 -9.51 1.70
CA HIS A 121 -9.77 -9.12 2.26
C HIS A 121 -8.76 -10.28 2.17
N HIS A 122 -7.61 -10.02 1.57
CA HIS A 122 -6.50 -10.96 1.44
C HIS A 122 -5.20 -10.32 1.97
N VAL A 123 -4.35 -11.09 2.64
CA VAL A 123 -3.13 -10.60 3.28
C VAL A 123 -1.93 -11.41 2.81
N LEU A 124 -0.91 -10.72 2.32
CA LEU A 124 0.37 -11.26 1.88
C LEU A 124 1.50 -10.46 2.55
N GLY A 125 1.98 -10.95 3.70
CA GLY A 125 2.94 -10.19 4.52
C GLY A 125 2.32 -8.86 4.99
N ASP A 126 2.97 -7.74 4.69
CA ASP A 126 2.47 -6.39 5.00
C ASP A 126 1.53 -5.80 3.93
N ILE A 127 1.22 -6.59 2.89
CA ILE A 127 0.33 -6.17 1.80
C ILE A 127 -1.08 -6.71 2.05
N HIS A 128 -2.01 -5.78 2.27
CA HIS A 128 -3.43 -6.04 2.46
C HIS A 128 -4.18 -5.67 1.18
N ILE A 129 -4.87 -6.62 0.58
CA ILE A 129 -5.64 -6.46 -0.66
C ILE A 129 -7.12 -6.51 -0.32
N TRP A 130 -7.86 -5.49 -0.74
CA TRP A 130 -9.27 -5.29 -0.43
C TRP A 130 -10.09 -5.22 -1.71
N LYS A 131 -11.24 -5.89 -1.74
CA LYS A 131 -12.25 -5.73 -2.80
C LYS A 131 -13.07 -4.48 -2.50
N GLY A 132 -13.20 -3.59 -3.50
CA GLY A 132 -14.02 -2.38 -3.38
C GLY A 132 -13.21 -1.12 -3.04
N ARG A 133 -13.91 -0.09 -2.55
CA ARG A 133 -13.33 1.23 -2.22
C ARG A 133 -12.94 1.29 -0.74
N PRO A 134 -11.93 2.08 -0.35
CA PRO A 134 -11.63 2.32 1.05
C PRO A 134 -12.76 3.06 1.74
N ASN A 135 -13.09 2.64 2.97
CA ASN A 135 -13.80 3.49 3.91
C ASN A 135 -12.76 4.37 4.63
N TRP A 136 -12.68 5.66 4.26
CA TRP A 136 -11.69 6.56 4.83
C TRP A 136 -11.95 6.86 6.31
N ASP A 137 -13.18 6.78 6.81
CA ASP A 137 -13.43 6.95 8.24
C ASP A 137 -12.74 5.85 9.06
N ASP A 138 -12.91 4.59 8.67
CA ASP A 138 -12.27 3.46 9.35
C ASP A 138 -10.75 3.56 9.31
N ARG A 139 -10.17 4.02 8.20
CA ARG A 139 -8.70 4.15 8.05
C ARG A 139 -8.13 5.31 8.85
N PHE A 140 -8.82 6.43 8.88
CA PHE A 140 -8.39 7.54 9.75
C PHE A 140 -8.60 7.21 11.23
N GLN A 141 -9.64 6.44 11.56
CA GLN A 141 -9.85 5.93 12.91
C GLN A 141 -8.71 4.99 13.34
N GLU A 142 -8.36 3.99 12.52
CA GLU A 142 -7.25 3.08 12.78
C GLU A 142 -5.95 3.85 13.05
N VAL A 143 -5.61 4.83 12.20
CA VAL A 143 -4.41 5.66 12.36
C VAL A 143 -4.50 6.56 13.60
N SER A 144 -5.70 7.01 13.96
CA SER A 144 -5.89 7.85 15.14
C SER A 144 -5.70 7.13 16.46
N GLU A 145 -6.17 5.89 16.52
CA GLU A 145 -6.06 5.04 17.71
C GLU A 145 -4.60 4.62 17.90
N SER A 146 -3.89 4.35 16.81
CA SER A 146 -2.48 3.99 16.84
C SER A 146 -1.54 5.19 17.06
N ASN A 147 -2.00 6.42 16.78
CA ASN A 147 -1.25 7.67 16.97
C ASN A 147 -2.12 8.70 17.73
N PRO A 148 -2.32 8.52 19.05
CA PRO A 148 -3.26 9.34 19.82
C PRO A 148 -2.84 10.81 19.97
N LYS A 149 -1.55 11.13 19.76
CA LYS A 149 -0.98 12.47 19.88
C LYS A 149 0.01 12.72 18.76
N GLY A 150 0.24 14.00 18.48
CA GLY A 150 1.20 14.45 17.49
C GLY A 150 0.59 14.64 16.11
N PRO A 151 1.37 15.22 15.19
CA PRO A 151 0.90 15.45 13.85
C PRO A 151 0.87 14.11 13.08
N VAL A 152 -0.05 13.98 12.11
CA VAL A 152 -0.10 12.90 11.11
C VAL A 152 -0.08 13.51 9.70
N GLY A 153 0.94 13.23 8.90
CA GLY A 153 1.05 13.73 7.53
C GLY A 153 0.27 12.82 6.57
N VAL A 154 -0.59 13.38 5.74
CA VAL A 154 -1.33 12.66 4.69
C VAL A 154 -0.91 13.28 3.36
N MET A 155 -0.33 12.50 2.47
CA MET A 155 0.05 12.91 1.12
C MET A 155 -0.85 12.21 0.13
N PHE A 156 -1.25 12.90 -0.93
CA PHE A 156 -2.19 12.36 -1.91
C PHE A 156 -1.81 12.75 -3.33
N CYS A 157 -1.77 11.77 -4.23
CA CYS A 157 -1.67 11.94 -5.67
C CYS A 157 -2.73 11.07 -6.36
N GLY A 158 -3.72 11.70 -7.00
CA GLY A 158 -4.78 10.99 -7.72
C GLY A 158 -6.05 11.80 -8.03
N ASN A 159 -7.19 11.11 -8.11
CA ASN A 159 -8.48 11.71 -8.45
C ASN A 159 -8.89 12.80 -7.43
N ARG A 160 -9.21 14.00 -7.93
CA ARG A 160 -9.65 15.15 -7.11
C ARG A 160 -10.75 14.82 -6.10
N HIS A 161 -11.68 13.92 -6.42
CA HIS A 161 -12.76 13.51 -5.50
C HIS A 161 -12.20 12.82 -4.25
N ILE A 162 -11.23 11.90 -4.41
CA ILE A 162 -10.57 11.24 -3.29
C ILE A 162 -9.79 12.28 -2.47
N GLY A 163 -9.13 13.23 -3.14
CA GLY A 163 -8.42 14.32 -2.46
C GLY A 163 -9.35 15.19 -1.60
N ALA A 164 -10.58 15.45 -2.06
CA ALA A 164 -11.60 16.15 -1.28
C ALA A 164 -12.03 15.32 -0.05
N ASP A 165 -12.35 14.04 -0.24
CA ASP A 165 -12.71 13.14 0.87
C ASP A 165 -11.61 13.10 1.94
N LEU A 166 -10.35 12.96 1.53
CA LEU A 166 -9.21 12.93 2.45
C LEU A 166 -9.04 14.25 3.20
N LYS A 167 -9.28 15.38 2.54
CA LYS A 167 -9.24 16.70 3.19
C LYS A 167 -10.29 16.79 4.29
N ASP A 168 -11.51 16.34 4.01
CA ASP A 168 -12.60 16.34 4.98
C ASP A 168 -12.28 15.39 6.15
N LYS A 169 -11.68 14.22 5.89
CA LYS A 169 -11.24 13.32 6.95
C LYS A 169 -10.11 13.89 7.78
N CYS A 170 -9.15 14.60 7.19
CA CYS A 170 -8.10 15.29 7.95
C CYS A 170 -8.70 16.29 8.94
N VAL A 171 -9.72 17.05 8.55
CA VAL A 171 -10.42 17.98 9.46
C VAL A 171 -11.18 17.21 10.54
N LYS A 172 -12.00 16.23 10.15
CA LYS A 172 -12.84 15.44 11.06
C LYS A 172 -12.05 14.75 12.16
N PHE A 173 -10.89 14.18 11.82
CA PHE A 173 -10.07 13.41 12.76
C PHE A 173 -8.97 14.25 13.42
N SER A 174 -8.83 15.54 13.10
CA SER A 174 -7.93 16.42 13.89
C SER A 174 -8.61 16.86 15.18
N SER A 175 -7.86 16.91 16.28
CA SER A 175 -8.35 17.37 17.57
C SER A 175 -7.26 18.14 18.32
N VAL A 176 -7.50 19.43 18.54
CA VAL A 176 -6.62 20.30 19.32
C VAL A 176 -6.54 19.84 20.77
N ALA A 177 -7.67 19.43 21.36
CA ALA A 177 -7.72 18.94 22.74
C ALA A 177 -6.87 17.67 22.95
N GLN A 178 -6.79 16.80 21.94
CA GLN A 178 -5.95 15.60 21.96
C GLN A 178 -4.52 15.86 21.44
N GLY A 179 -4.22 17.07 20.94
CA GLY A 179 -2.93 17.39 20.33
C GLY A 179 -2.64 16.57 19.06
N ARG A 180 -3.68 16.14 18.33
CA ARG A 180 -3.59 15.28 17.14
C ARG A 180 -4.00 16.07 15.90
N MET A 181 -3.13 16.15 14.91
CA MET A 181 -3.36 17.01 13.74
C MET A 181 -3.03 16.29 12.44
N PHE A 182 -4.04 16.00 11.62
CA PHE A 182 -3.85 15.45 10.29
C PHE A 182 -3.61 16.59 9.29
N LYS A 183 -2.51 16.53 8.55
CA LYS A 183 -2.13 17.54 7.55
C LYS A 183 -2.12 16.93 6.17
N LEU A 184 -3.04 17.37 5.31
CA LEU A 184 -3.06 16.96 3.91
C LEU A 184 -2.05 17.79 3.09
N HIS A 185 -1.08 17.11 2.50
CA HIS A 185 -0.14 17.60 1.53
C HIS A 185 -0.62 17.15 0.15
N LYS A 186 -1.05 18.10 -0.67
CA LYS A 186 -1.36 17.83 -2.08
C LYS A 186 -0.04 17.81 -2.84
N GLU A 187 0.33 16.65 -3.35
CA GLU A 187 1.56 16.46 -4.11
C GLU A 187 1.21 16.37 -5.60
N ASN A 188 1.93 17.13 -6.44
CA ASN A 188 1.87 16.97 -7.90
C ASN A 188 3.18 16.27 -8.32
N PHE A 189 3.17 14.94 -8.33
CA PHE A 189 4.30 14.10 -8.76
C PHE A 189 4.26 13.83 -10.26
#